data_AF-A0A1S8CPQ9-F1
#
_entry.id   AF-A0A1S8CPQ9-F1
#
_cell.length_a   1.000
_cell.length_b   1.000
_cell.length_c   1.000
_cell.angle_alpha   90.00
_cell.angle_beta   90.00
_cell.angle_gamma   90.00
#
_symmetry.space_group_name_H-M   'P 1'
#
loop_
_entity.id
_entity.type
_entity.pdbx_description
1 polymer ?
#
loop_
_entity_poly.entity_id
_entity_poly.type
_entity_poly.pdbx_seq_one_letter_code
_entity_poly.pdbx_strand_id
1 'polypeptide(L)'
;MNARLTLSSFLPLFFSCFACGHLNAASTGTLTVKFGQTTEDSFKATHPNAVKISFNNELKGNIYQEKPNSHKDVRRDIVFEDLEDVFVLFDQNKHLIALQLQFKSDYFGILAPSLGKKYSIITKKQSPLGSKYMELYNNGVSIYLSKPSFFSDTSLLFITIDAKEKLLKSIPNSMLDNENKILNYLVKKCFSPQ
;
A
#
# COMPACT_ATOMS: atom_id res chain seq x y z
N MET A 1 16.15 8.87 -63.11
CA MET A 1 15.12 7.82 -63.17
C MET A 1 15.66 6.58 -62.46
N ASN A 2 14.87 6.09 -61.50
CA ASN A 2 14.72 4.69 -61.04
C ASN A 2 15.97 4.00 -60.44
N ALA A 3 16.11 3.86 -59.11
CA ALA A 3 15.29 3.14 -58.12
C ALA A 3 15.45 1.60 -58.13
N ARG A 4 15.52 1.07 -56.90
CA ARG A 4 15.29 -0.31 -56.40
C ARG A 4 16.55 -1.13 -56.09
N LEU A 5 16.83 -1.39 -54.80
CA LEU A 5 16.22 -2.43 -53.92
C LEU A 5 16.64 -3.83 -54.39
N THR A 6 17.20 -4.71 -53.56
CA THR A 6 16.47 -5.40 -52.47
C THR A 6 17.39 -6.18 -51.51
N LEU A 7 16.95 -6.24 -50.23
CA LEU A 7 16.87 -7.39 -49.28
C LEU A 7 18.11 -8.28 -49.09
N SER A 8 18.47 -8.80 -47.92
CA SER A 8 17.77 -9.15 -46.69
C SER A 8 18.87 -9.60 -45.72
N SER A 9 18.84 -9.24 -44.44
CA SER A 9 18.58 -10.22 -43.38
C SER A 9 18.07 -9.50 -42.14
N PHE A 10 16.76 -9.51 -41.96
CA PHE A 10 16.08 -9.31 -40.69
C PHE A 10 16.32 -10.53 -39.80
N LEU A 11 16.75 -10.33 -38.55
CA LEU A 11 16.21 -11.10 -37.43
C LEU A 11 16.17 -10.24 -36.16
N PRO A 12 15.13 -10.40 -35.32
CA PRO A 12 14.63 -9.38 -34.43
C PRO A 12 15.16 -9.55 -33.01
N LEU A 13 15.44 -8.44 -32.32
CA LEU A 13 15.49 -8.38 -30.86
C LEU A 13 14.43 -7.39 -30.39
N PHE A 14 13.17 -7.82 -30.52
CA PHE A 14 12.11 -7.32 -29.67
C PHE A 14 12.34 -7.87 -28.27
N PHE A 15 13.13 -7.17 -27.46
CA PHE A 15 13.23 -7.45 -26.02
C PHE A 15 13.45 -6.15 -25.25
N SER A 16 12.41 -5.34 -25.13
CA SER A 16 12.30 -4.33 -24.06
C SER A 16 10.89 -3.73 -23.98
N CYS A 17 9.87 -4.57 -23.80
CA CYS A 17 8.52 -4.10 -23.44
C CYS A 17 7.97 -4.85 -22.22
N PHE A 18 8.71 -4.94 -21.10
CA PHE A 18 8.17 -5.52 -19.85
C PHE A 18 8.68 -4.87 -18.55
N ALA A 19 9.05 -3.59 -18.54
CA ALA A 19 9.58 -2.97 -17.31
C ALA A 19 9.09 -1.55 -17.01
N CYS A 20 8.02 -1.06 -17.65
CA CYS A 20 7.64 0.35 -17.49
C CYS A 20 6.56 0.61 -16.40
N GLY A 21 5.95 -0.42 -15.82
CA GLY A 21 4.87 -0.26 -14.83
C GLY A 21 5.30 -0.36 -13.36
N HIS A 22 6.29 -1.20 -13.03
CA HIS A 22 6.59 -1.57 -11.63
C HIS A 22 7.56 -0.62 -10.89
N LEU A 23 8.36 0.19 -11.60
CA LEU A 23 9.38 1.04 -10.97
C LEU A 23 8.85 2.37 -10.40
N ASN A 24 7.65 2.81 -10.78
CA ASN A 24 7.15 4.14 -10.41
C ASN A 24 6.63 4.23 -8.96
N ALA A 25 6.29 3.12 -8.31
CA ALA A 25 5.79 3.11 -6.92
C ALA A 25 6.91 3.08 -5.84
N ALA A 26 8.18 3.03 -6.26
CA ALA A 26 9.36 2.84 -5.41
C ALA A 26 9.52 3.87 -4.26
N SER A 27 8.91 5.04 -4.36
CA SER A 27 8.93 6.08 -3.32
C SER A 27 7.76 6.00 -2.34
N THR A 28 6.82 5.09 -2.55
CA THR A 28 5.62 4.88 -1.72
C THR A 28 5.85 3.80 -0.66
N GLY A 29 5.45 4.09 0.57
CA GLY A 29 5.61 3.20 1.72
C GLY A 29 6.40 3.87 2.84
N THR A 30 7.08 3.06 3.64
CA THR A 30 7.94 3.51 4.74
C THR A 30 9.41 3.54 4.35
N LEU A 31 10.29 3.84 5.31
CA LEU A 31 11.74 3.78 5.09
C LEU A 31 12.20 2.36 4.71
N THR A 32 11.65 1.34 5.36
CA THR A 32 12.08 -0.07 5.23
C THR A 32 11.17 -0.91 4.34
N VAL A 33 9.93 -0.49 4.10
CA VAL A 33 8.93 -1.21 3.30
C VAL A 33 8.42 -0.30 2.18
N LYS A 34 8.80 -0.59 0.93
CA LYS A 34 8.51 0.24 -0.25
C LYS A 34 7.88 -0.58 -1.37
N PHE A 35 6.83 -0.04 -1.98
CA PHE A 35 6.15 -0.67 -3.11
C PHE A 35 7.05 -0.74 -4.34
N GLY A 36 7.02 -1.86 -5.07
CA GLY A 36 7.91 -2.09 -6.22
C GLY A 36 9.37 -2.37 -5.90
N GLN A 37 9.77 -2.33 -4.62
CA GLN A 37 11.14 -2.65 -4.18
C GLN A 37 11.18 -3.80 -3.16
N THR A 38 10.29 -3.76 -2.16
CA THR A 38 10.27 -4.77 -1.10
C THR A 38 9.61 -6.05 -1.60
N THR A 39 10.37 -7.13 -1.59
CA THR A 39 9.90 -8.50 -1.76
C THR A 39 9.70 -9.18 -0.41
N GLU A 40 8.91 -10.26 -0.37
CA GLU A 40 8.68 -11.05 0.85
C GLU A 40 10.00 -11.52 1.49
N ASP A 41 10.95 -11.99 0.67
CA ASP A 41 12.23 -12.49 1.13
C ASP A 41 13.07 -11.34 1.74
N SER A 42 13.10 -10.16 1.08
CA SER A 42 13.80 -8.98 1.62
C SER A 42 13.16 -8.46 2.91
N PHE A 43 11.83 -8.48 3.00
CA PHE A 43 11.09 -8.05 4.19
C PHE A 43 11.40 -8.95 5.39
N LYS A 44 11.42 -10.26 5.21
CA LYS A 44 11.80 -11.21 6.27
C LYS A 44 13.23 -11.01 6.75
N ALA A 45 14.15 -10.68 5.84
CA ALA A 45 15.54 -10.42 6.20
C ALA A 45 15.69 -9.13 7.03
N THR A 46 14.96 -8.06 6.69
CA THR A 46 15.04 -6.77 7.40
C THR A 46 14.16 -6.71 8.64
N HIS A 47 13.09 -7.49 8.69
CA HIS A 47 12.10 -7.58 9.77
C HIS A 47 12.01 -9.02 10.31
N PRO A 48 13.10 -9.56 10.92
CA PRO A 48 13.14 -10.96 11.36
C PRO A 48 12.13 -11.30 12.47
N ASN A 49 11.56 -10.28 13.12
CA ASN A 49 10.54 -10.43 14.15
C ASN A 49 9.10 -10.45 13.58
N ALA A 50 8.92 -10.22 12.28
CA ALA A 50 7.61 -10.27 11.65
C ALA A 50 7.10 -11.71 11.59
N VAL A 51 5.86 -11.92 12.00
CA VAL A 51 5.21 -13.23 12.06
C VAL A 51 4.25 -13.38 10.90
N LYS A 52 4.29 -14.51 10.19
CA LYS A 52 3.24 -14.86 9.22
C LYS A 52 1.97 -15.21 9.98
N ILE A 53 0.90 -14.43 9.78
CA ILE A 53 -0.35 -14.61 10.51
C ILE A 53 -1.43 -15.32 9.69
N SER A 54 -1.40 -15.23 8.36
CA SER A 54 -2.41 -15.87 7.50
C SER A 54 -1.98 -15.90 6.03
N PHE A 55 -2.84 -16.45 5.17
CA PHE A 55 -2.77 -16.39 3.72
C PHE A 55 -4.08 -15.81 3.17
N ASN A 56 -3.96 -14.78 2.33
CA ASN A 56 -5.09 -14.15 1.66
C ASN A 56 -5.50 -14.96 0.42
N ASN A 57 -6.67 -15.60 0.46
CA ASN A 57 -7.13 -16.45 -0.65
C ASN A 57 -7.54 -15.67 -1.89
N GLU A 58 -8.00 -14.42 -1.71
CA GLU A 58 -8.47 -13.56 -2.79
C GLU A 58 -7.30 -12.94 -3.56
N LEU A 59 -6.29 -12.45 -2.83
CA LEU A 59 -5.08 -11.83 -3.38
C LEU A 59 -3.90 -12.81 -3.54
N LYS A 60 -4.09 -14.08 -3.15
CA LYS A 60 -3.14 -15.18 -3.27
C LYS A 60 -1.79 -14.87 -2.63
N GLY A 61 -1.81 -14.51 -1.35
CA GLY A 61 -0.67 -13.85 -0.74
C GLY A 61 -0.44 -14.12 0.74
N ASN A 62 0.80 -14.04 1.22
CA ASN A 62 1.11 -14.20 2.64
C ASN A 62 0.91 -12.88 3.40
N ILE A 63 0.24 -12.95 4.55
CA ILE A 63 0.07 -11.81 5.46
C ILE A 63 1.05 -11.93 6.62
N TYR A 64 1.79 -10.87 6.87
CA TYR A 64 2.71 -10.73 7.99
C TYR A 64 2.26 -9.60 8.92
N GLN A 65 2.52 -9.80 10.21
CA GLN A 65 2.38 -8.79 11.25
C GLN A 65 3.73 -8.56 11.92
N GLU A 66 4.09 -7.30 12.06
CA GLU A 66 5.21 -6.86 12.89
C GLU A 66 4.66 -5.93 13.98
N LYS A 67 5.13 -6.15 15.21
CA LYS A 67 4.86 -5.26 16.35
C LYS A 67 6.11 -4.42 16.59
N PRO A 68 6.12 -3.13 16.21
CA PRO A 68 7.27 -2.27 16.43
C PRO A 68 7.56 -2.19 17.94
N ASN A 69 8.75 -2.66 18.33
CA ASN A 69 9.16 -2.64 19.73
C ASN A 69 9.54 -1.21 20.10
N SER A 70 8.88 -0.61 21.09
CA SER A 70 9.06 0.80 21.50
C SER A 70 10.46 1.18 22.02
N HIS A 71 11.40 0.22 22.03
CA HIS A 71 12.73 0.34 22.60
C HIS A 71 13.86 0.18 21.57
N LYS A 72 13.55 0.02 20.28
CA LYS A 72 14.57 0.00 19.24
C LYS A 72 14.76 1.41 18.68
N ASP A 73 15.95 1.94 18.92
CA ASP A 73 16.53 3.14 18.34
C ASP A 73 16.29 3.20 16.82
N VAL A 74 15.33 4.02 16.36
CA VAL A 74 15.01 4.14 14.92
C VAL A 74 15.43 5.51 14.40
N ARG A 75 16.45 5.49 13.55
CA ARG A 75 16.92 6.67 12.79
C ARG A 75 15.74 7.30 12.03
N ARG A 76 15.62 8.60 12.27
CA ARG A 76 14.59 9.54 11.80
C ARG A 76 14.46 9.47 10.29
N ASP A 77 13.24 9.16 9.84
CA ASP A 77 12.60 9.68 8.61
C ASP A 77 11.12 9.27 8.54
N ILE A 78 10.71 8.22 9.27
CA ILE A 78 9.34 7.99 9.76
C ILE A 78 9.49 7.40 11.16
N VAL A 79 9.04 8.12 12.19
CA VAL A 79 9.14 7.66 13.59
C VAL A 79 8.18 6.48 13.76
N PHE A 80 8.72 5.27 13.84
CA PHE A 80 7.98 4.04 14.15
C PHE A 80 7.68 3.88 15.65
N GLU A 81 8.04 4.86 16.49
CA GLU A 81 7.96 4.77 17.96
C GLU A 81 6.51 4.64 18.48
N ASP A 82 5.51 5.03 17.67
CA ASP A 82 4.10 5.06 18.07
C ASP A 82 3.19 4.13 17.24
N LEU A 83 3.78 3.19 16.50
CA LEU A 83 3.00 2.16 15.82
C LEU A 83 2.63 1.04 16.79
N GLU A 84 1.36 0.67 16.78
CA GLU A 84 0.84 -0.51 17.47
C GLU A 84 1.15 -1.76 16.66
N ASP A 85 0.74 -1.74 15.40
CA ASP A 85 0.88 -2.87 14.48
C ASP A 85 1.21 -2.41 13.06
N VAL A 86 2.03 -3.22 12.39
CA VAL A 86 2.33 -3.13 10.96
C VAL A 86 1.89 -4.42 10.30
N PHE A 87 0.98 -4.33 9.33
CA PHE A 87 0.54 -5.47 8.54
C PHE A 87 1.03 -5.34 7.10
N VAL A 88 1.55 -6.42 6.57
CA VAL A 88 2.11 -6.47 5.21
C VAL A 88 1.53 -7.64 4.46
N LEU A 89 1.11 -7.43 3.23
CA LEU A 89 0.59 -8.46 2.34
C LEU A 89 1.45 -8.51 1.08
N PHE A 90 2.00 -9.69 0.80
CA PHE A 90 2.71 -10.01 -0.43
C PHE A 90 1.84 -10.87 -1.33
N ASP A 91 1.93 -10.72 -2.66
CA ASP A 91 1.26 -11.61 -3.62
C ASP A 91 2.00 -12.94 -3.80
N GLN A 92 1.48 -13.80 -4.69
CA GLN A 92 2.07 -15.10 -5.04
C GLN A 92 3.46 -14.97 -5.71
N ASN A 93 3.77 -13.81 -6.29
CA ASN A 93 5.06 -13.49 -6.86
C ASN A 93 6.01 -12.87 -5.82
N LYS A 94 5.61 -12.86 -4.55
CA LYS A 94 6.33 -12.27 -3.41
C LYS A 94 6.51 -10.75 -3.49
N HIS A 95 5.68 -10.04 -4.25
CA HIS A 95 5.70 -8.58 -4.34
C HIS A 95 4.76 -7.95 -3.32
N LEU A 96 5.18 -6.83 -2.71
CA LEU A 96 4.35 -6.06 -1.80
C LEU A 96 3.11 -5.50 -2.52
N ILE A 97 1.91 -5.83 -2.03
CA ILE A 97 0.65 -5.36 -2.62
C ILE A 97 -0.23 -4.55 -1.66
N ALA A 98 -0.05 -4.70 -0.34
CA ALA A 98 -0.68 -3.84 0.66
C ALA A 98 0.18 -3.72 1.93
N LEU A 99 0.08 -2.56 2.58
CA LEU A 99 0.74 -2.24 3.84
C LEU A 99 -0.23 -1.43 4.71
N GLN A 100 -0.44 -1.85 5.95
CA GLN A 100 -1.19 -1.08 6.94
C GLN A 100 -0.31 -0.71 8.12
N LEU A 101 -0.37 0.56 8.52
CA LEU A 101 0.23 1.08 9.73
C LEU A 101 -0.88 1.51 10.69
N GLN A 102 -0.92 0.92 11.88
CA GLN A 102 -1.84 1.29 12.96
C GLN A 102 -1.07 2.02 14.04
N PHE A 103 -1.49 3.24 14.36
CA PHE A 103 -0.83 4.09 15.36
C PHE A 103 -1.52 3.95 16.71
N LYS A 104 -0.82 4.15 17.83
CA LYS A 104 -1.40 4.08 19.18
C LYS A 104 -2.23 5.30 19.60
N SER A 105 -2.31 6.32 18.73
CA SER A 105 -3.07 7.55 19.01
C SER A 105 -3.44 8.34 17.74
N ASP A 106 -3.94 9.58 17.90
CA ASP A 106 -4.30 10.47 16.79
C ASP A 106 -3.07 11.15 16.18
N TYR A 107 -2.58 10.59 15.08
CA TYR A 107 -1.53 11.17 14.24
C TYR A 107 -2.08 11.83 12.97
N PHE A 108 -3.39 11.88 12.77
CA PHE A 108 -3.97 12.36 11.51
C PHE A 108 -3.53 13.79 11.19
N GLY A 109 -3.53 14.67 12.20
CA GLY A 109 -3.13 16.07 12.04
C GLY A 109 -1.66 16.24 11.63
N ILE A 110 -0.80 15.31 12.01
CA ILE A 110 0.64 15.32 11.71
C ILE A 110 0.90 14.68 10.34
N LEU A 111 0.26 13.55 10.07
CA LEU A 111 0.49 12.77 8.85
C LEU A 111 -0.16 13.42 7.63
N ALA A 112 -1.38 13.95 7.75
CA ALA A 112 -2.12 14.45 6.60
C ALA A 112 -1.38 15.57 5.82
N PRO A 113 -0.79 16.60 6.47
CA PRO A 113 -0.03 17.62 5.74
C PRO A 113 1.25 17.06 5.09
N SER A 114 1.93 16.13 5.76
CA SER A 114 3.17 15.52 5.24
C SER A 114 2.89 14.66 4.01
N LEU A 115 1.89 13.78 4.10
CA LEU A 115 1.44 12.93 2.99
C LEU A 115 0.91 13.78 1.82
N GLY A 116 0.16 14.85 2.10
CA GLY A 116 -0.37 15.77 1.09
C GLY A 116 0.70 16.57 0.34
N LYS A 117 1.91 16.73 0.90
CA LYS A 117 3.07 17.29 0.18
C LYS A 117 3.75 16.27 -0.73
N LYS A 118 3.69 14.99 -0.34
CA LYS A 118 4.41 13.90 -1.01
C LYS A 118 3.60 13.24 -2.12
N TYR A 119 2.28 13.19 -1.98
CA TYR A 119 1.39 12.43 -2.84
C TYR A 119 0.20 13.27 -3.32
N SER A 120 -0.42 12.87 -4.43
CA SER A 120 -1.58 13.55 -4.98
C SER A 120 -2.82 13.27 -4.13
N ILE A 121 -3.44 14.30 -3.56
CA ILE A 121 -4.67 14.17 -2.78
C ILE A 121 -5.84 13.94 -3.74
N ILE A 122 -6.59 12.87 -3.52
CA ILE A 122 -7.82 12.54 -4.26
C ILE A 122 -9.04 13.09 -3.54
N THR A 123 -9.13 12.85 -2.23
CA THR A 123 -10.21 13.38 -1.41
C THR A 123 -9.77 13.58 0.04
N LYS A 124 -10.41 14.52 0.71
CA LYS A 124 -10.19 14.82 2.13
C LYS A 124 -11.52 15.17 2.76
N LYS A 125 -11.89 14.48 3.83
CA LYS A 125 -13.15 14.70 4.55
C LYS A 125 -12.90 14.77 6.05
N GLN A 126 -13.70 15.59 6.71
CA GLN A 126 -13.79 15.67 8.16
C GLN A 126 -15.26 15.79 8.53
N SER A 127 -15.75 14.89 9.38
CA SER A 127 -17.12 14.96 9.87
C SER A 127 -17.22 15.79 11.16
N PRO A 128 -18.41 16.31 11.49
CA PRO A 128 -18.67 16.97 12.77
C PRO A 128 -18.44 16.05 13.98
N LEU A 129 -18.59 14.73 13.81
CA LEU A 129 -18.37 13.71 14.84
C LEU A 129 -16.89 13.34 15.03
N GLY A 130 -15.98 14.11 14.44
CA GLY A 130 -14.54 13.97 14.63
C GLY A 130 -13.88 12.90 13.76
N SER A 131 -14.63 12.24 12.87
CA SER A 131 -14.02 11.32 11.91
C SER A 131 -13.25 12.10 10.84
N LYS A 132 -12.07 11.61 10.47
CA LYS A 132 -11.21 12.22 9.46
C LYS A 132 -10.78 11.17 8.45
N TYR A 133 -10.74 11.57 7.19
CA TYR A 133 -10.39 10.71 6.08
C TYR A 133 -9.60 11.49 5.03
N MET A 134 -8.58 10.87 4.47
CA MET A 134 -7.83 11.39 3.34
C MET A 134 -7.43 10.23 2.44
N GLU A 135 -7.78 10.33 1.17
CA GLU A 135 -7.31 9.45 0.11
C GLU A 135 -6.26 10.18 -0.71
N LEU A 136 -5.14 9.51 -0.94
CA LEU A 136 -4.07 9.98 -1.81
C LEU A 136 -3.72 8.90 -2.82
N TYR A 137 -3.00 9.32 -3.85
CA TYR A 137 -2.50 8.46 -4.89
C TYR A 137 -1.03 8.74 -5.16
N ASN A 138 -0.27 7.68 -5.39
CA ASN A 138 1.06 7.77 -5.97
C ASN A 138 1.34 6.57 -6.85
N ASN A 139 1.48 6.79 -8.16
CA ASN A 139 2.11 5.85 -9.10
C ASN A 139 1.65 4.38 -8.96
N GLY A 140 0.35 4.14 -9.02
CA GLY A 140 -0.24 2.80 -8.93
C GLY A 140 -0.57 2.34 -7.51
N VAL A 141 -0.36 3.17 -6.49
CA VAL A 141 -0.71 2.88 -5.09
C VAL A 141 -1.74 3.90 -4.60
N SER A 142 -2.86 3.40 -4.08
CA SER A 142 -3.83 4.18 -3.32
C SER A 142 -3.47 4.17 -1.84
N ILE A 143 -3.59 5.34 -1.21
CA ILE A 143 -3.14 5.61 0.16
C ILE A 143 -4.33 6.18 0.93
N TYR A 144 -4.65 5.58 2.06
CA TYR A 144 -5.80 5.94 2.88
C TYR A 144 -5.35 6.25 4.29
N LEU A 145 -5.42 7.52 4.66
CA LEU A 145 -5.26 7.95 6.04
C LEU A 145 -6.64 8.13 6.66
N SER A 146 -6.88 7.52 7.82
CA SER A 146 -8.17 7.59 8.48
C SER A 146 -8.06 7.69 9.99
N LYS A 147 -9.06 8.35 10.57
CA LYS A 147 -9.38 8.36 12.00
C LYS A 147 -10.90 8.19 12.10
N PRO A 148 -11.42 6.98 12.35
CA PRO A 148 -12.86 6.70 12.28
C PRO A 148 -13.74 7.49 13.24
N SER A 149 -13.24 7.90 14.40
CA SER A 149 -13.96 8.67 15.43
C SER A 149 -13.01 9.54 16.24
N PHE A 150 -13.53 10.33 17.19
CA PHE A 150 -12.68 11.17 18.04
C PHE A 150 -11.72 10.36 18.93
N PHE A 151 -12.17 9.21 19.42
CA PHE A 151 -11.43 8.32 20.35
C PHE A 151 -10.73 7.15 19.65
N SER A 152 -10.82 7.07 18.32
CA SER A 152 -10.13 6.03 17.57
C SER A 152 -8.71 6.45 17.23
N ASP A 153 -7.87 5.45 17.10
CA ASP A 153 -6.53 5.58 16.56
C ASP A 153 -6.50 5.94 15.07
N THR A 154 -5.33 6.43 14.65
CA THR A 154 -5.07 6.68 13.24
C THR A 154 -4.62 5.40 12.55
N SER A 155 -5.13 5.18 11.33
CA SER A 155 -4.71 4.07 10.46
C SER A 155 -4.30 4.61 9.09
N LEU A 156 -3.19 4.11 8.57
CA LEU A 156 -2.69 4.41 7.24
C LEU A 156 -2.58 3.12 6.43
N LEU A 157 -3.39 2.99 5.39
CA LEU A 157 -3.37 1.88 4.44
C LEU A 157 -2.73 2.32 3.13
N PHE A 158 -1.82 1.52 2.61
CA PHE A 158 -1.33 1.57 1.25
C PHE A 158 -1.78 0.30 0.54
N ILE A 159 -2.29 0.41 -0.68
CA ILE A 159 -2.72 -0.73 -1.49
C ILE A 159 -2.49 -0.43 -2.97
N THR A 160 -1.96 -1.42 -3.71
CA THR A 160 -1.83 -1.31 -5.16
C THR A 160 -3.21 -1.18 -5.82
N ILE A 161 -3.32 -0.43 -6.91
CA ILE A 161 -4.58 -0.24 -7.64
C ILE A 161 -5.15 -1.61 -8.05
N ASP A 162 -4.33 -2.50 -8.60
CA ASP A 162 -4.78 -3.82 -9.07
C ASP A 162 -5.41 -4.64 -7.92
N ALA A 163 -4.77 -4.65 -6.74
CA ALA A 163 -5.30 -5.31 -5.56
C ALA A 163 -6.61 -4.65 -5.10
N LYS A 164 -6.65 -3.31 -5.04
CA LYS A 164 -7.85 -2.55 -4.68
C LYS A 164 -9.01 -2.89 -5.60
N GLU A 165 -8.83 -2.76 -6.91
CA GLU A 165 -9.86 -3.01 -7.90
C GLU A 165 -10.36 -4.44 -7.85
N LYS A 166 -9.47 -5.41 -7.64
CA LYS A 166 -9.86 -6.81 -7.47
C LYS A 166 -10.78 -7.00 -6.27
N LEU A 167 -10.46 -6.42 -5.12
CA LEU A 167 -11.29 -6.51 -3.92
C LEU A 167 -12.63 -5.79 -4.10
N LEU A 168 -12.63 -4.61 -4.71
CA LEU A 168 -13.84 -3.80 -4.89
C LEU A 168 -14.85 -4.42 -5.86
N LYS A 169 -14.47 -5.38 -6.71
CA LYS A 169 -15.43 -6.13 -7.54
C LYS A 169 -16.47 -6.90 -6.73
N SER A 170 -16.18 -7.23 -5.47
CA SER A 170 -17.08 -7.97 -4.59
C SER A 170 -17.61 -7.12 -3.42
N ILE A 171 -17.50 -5.80 -3.49
CA ILE A 171 -18.00 -4.92 -2.43
C ILE A 171 -19.53 -4.83 -2.49
N PRO A 172 -20.24 -4.95 -1.35
CA PRO A 172 -21.68 -4.70 -1.32
C PRO A 172 -22.00 -3.24 -1.66
N ASN A 173 -23.03 -3.01 -2.50
CA ASN A 173 -23.45 -1.65 -2.89
C ASN A 173 -23.72 -0.74 -1.69
N SER A 174 -24.24 -1.29 -0.58
CA SER A 174 -24.51 -0.55 0.67
C SER A 174 -23.27 0.03 1.37
N MET A 175 -22.07 -0.33 0.91
CA MET A 175 -20.79 0.17 1.42
C MET A 175 -20.17 1.26 0.53
N LEU A 176 -20.64 1.42 -0.71
CA LEU A 176 -20.04 2.34 -1.69
C LEU A 176 -20.22 3.83 -1.34
N ASP A 177 -21.28 4.16 -0.60
CA ASP A 177 -21.62 5.56 -0.30
C ASP A 177 -20.81 6.16 0.86
N ASN A 178 -19.87 5.40 1.43
CA ASN A 178 -19.12 5.83 2.61
C ASN A 178 -17.67 5.37 2.56
N GLU A 179 -16.75 6.32 2.47
CA GLU A 179 -15.32 6.03 2.32
C GLU A 179 -14.73 5.27 3.50
N ASN A 180 -15.21 5.51 4.74
CA ASN A 180 -14.76 4.73 5.89
C ASN A 180 -15.24 3.27 5.80
N LYS A 181 -16.44 3.01 5.24
CA LYS A 181 -16.91 1.63 4.99
C LYS A 181 -16.04 0.96 3.92
N ILE A 182 -15.72 1.67 2.85
CA ILE A 182 -14.82 1.16 1.79
C ILE A 182 -13.45 0.83 2.38
N LEU A 183 -12.87 1.74 3.18
CA LEU A 183 -11.57 1.51 3.81
C LEU A 183 -11.60 0.30 4.76
N ASN A 184 -12.61 0.22 5.63
CA ASN A 184 -12.76 -0.91 6.55
C ASN A 184 -12.93 -2.22 5.78
N TYR A 185 -13.66 -2.20 4.67
CA TYR A 185 -13.78 -3.35 3.77
C TYR A 185 -12.43 -3.75 3.18
N LEU A 186 -11.67 -2.79 2.63
CA LEU A 186 -10.34 -3.04 2.06
C LEU A 186 -9.36 -3.60 3.10
N VAL A 187 -9.29 -3.00 4.29
CA VAL A 187 -8.44 -3.48 5.40
C VAL A 187 -8.82 -4.90 5.79
N LYS A 188 -10.11 -5.16 5.99
CA LYS A 188 -10.61 -6.50 6.34
C LYS A 188 -10.23 -7.52 5.27
N LYS A 189 -10.46 -7.18 4.00
CA LYS A 189 -10.16 -8.06 2.87
C LYS A 189 -8.68 -8.29 2.65
N CYS A 190 -7.81 -7.35 3.02
CA CYS A 190 -6.36 -7.52 2.92
C CYS A 190 -5.80 -8.35 4.08
N PHE A 191 -6.18 -8.06 5.32
CA PHE A 191 -5.42 -8.48 6.51
C PHE A 191 -6.19 -9.33 7.52
N SER A 192 -7.51 -9.50 7.38
CA SER A 192 -8.22 -10.45 8.24
C SER A 192 -7.92 -11.89 7.80
N PRO A 193 -7.71 -12.82 8.76
CA PRO A 193 -7.59 -14.24 8.44
C PRO A 193 -8.83 -14.72 7.67
N GLN A 194 -8.59 -15.45 6.58
CA GLN A 194 -9.64 -16.05 5.73
C GLN A 194 -9.66 -17.57 5.86
#